data_AF-A0A4Q4DRD9-F1
#
_entry.id   AF-A0A4Q4DRD9-F1
#
_cell.length_a   1.000
_cell.length_b   1.000
_cell.length_c   1.000
_cell.angle_alpha   90.00
_cell.angle_beta   90.00
_cell.angle_gamma   90.00
#
_symmetry.space_group_name_H-M   'P 1'
#
loop_
_entity.id
_entity.type
_entity.pdbx_description
1 polymer ?
#
loop_
_entity_poly.entity_id
_entity_poly.type
_entity_poly.pdbx_seq_one_letter_code
_entity_poly.pdbx_strand_id
1 'polypeptide(L)'
;MAECSLAAARTDDPTAAVADYRAMVKALMATNGQLGMIGNNLNQLTWHLNKDGAWPHPDVVQRLLARVEASIAELDTAIAQVTEGR
;
A
#
# COMPACT_ATOMS: atom_id res chain seq x y z
N MET A 1 37.95 -22.66 -11.30
CA MET A 1 37.48 -21.47 -12.05
C MET A 1 35.96 -21.43 -12.17
N ALA A 2 35.26 -22.54 -12.44
CA ALA A 2 33.78 -22.57 -12.52
C ALA A 2 33.05 -22.34 -11.18
N GLU A 3 33.60 -22.78 -10.04
CA GLU A 3 32.97 -22.54 -8.73
C GLU A 3 33.07 -21.09 -8.26
N CYS A 4 34.09 -20.36 -8.73
CA CYS A 4 34.27 -18.93 -8.46
C CYS A 4 33.20 -18.11 -9.21
N SER A 5 32.78 -18.57 -10.39
CA SER A 5 31.66 -18.01 -11.17
C SER A 5 30.30 -18.25 -10.47
N LEU A 6 30.14 -19.42 -9.84
CA LEU A 6 28.93 -19.79 -9.10
C LEU A 6 28.76 -19.01 -7.79
N ALA A 7 29.86 -18.66 -7.11
CA ALA A 7 29.86 -17.75 -5.96
C ALA A 7 29.63 -16.28 -6.39
N ALA A 8 30.18 -15.86 -7.53
CA ALA A 8 29.91 -14.54 -8.11
C ALA A 8 28.43 -14.36 -8.50
N ALA A 9 27.79 -15.40 -9.05
CA ALA A 9 26.35 -15.41 -9.34
C ALA A 9 25.47 -15.51 -8.07
N ARG A 10 25.94 -16.13 -6.99
CA ARG A 10 25.30 -16.04 -5.65
C ARG A 10 25.38 -14.64 -5.04
N THR A 11 26.16 -13.76 -5.64
CA THR A 11 26.45 -12.38 -5.21
C THR A 11 25.91 -11.38 -6.25
N ASP A 12 24.92 -11.74 -7.06
CA ASP A 12 24.08 -10.73 -7.72
C ASP A 12 23.47 -9.86 -6.61
N ASP A 13 23.80 -8.58 -6.68
CA ASP A 13 24.11 -7.69 -5.55
C ASP A 13 23.13 -7.73 -4.36
N PRO A 14 23.52 -8.38 -3.23
CA PRO A 14 22.72 -8.40 -2.01
C PRO A 14 22.40 -7.00 -1.46
N THR A 15 23.25 -6.02 -1.75
CA THR A 15 23.06 -4.63 -1.34
C THR A 15 21.99 -3.95 -2.18
N ALA A 16 21.96 -4.21 -3.49
CA ALA A 16 20.89 -3.78 -4.39
C ALA A 16 19.55 -4.39 -3.96
N ALA A 17 19.52 -5.70 -3.67
CA ALA A 17 18.30 -6.37 -3.18
C ALA A 17 17.79 -5.76 -1.85
N VAL A 18 18.69 -5.44 -0.91
CA VAL A 18 18.33 -4.77 0.35
C VAL A 18 17.87 -3.32 0.13
N ALA A 19 18.47 -2.60 -0.82
CA ALA A 19 18.08 -1.25 -1.18
C ALA A 19 16.70 -1.20 -1.83
N ASP A 20 16.41 -2.11 -2.76
CA ASP A 20 15.11 -2.26 -3.42
C ASP A 20 14.03 -2.63 -2.40
N TYR A 21 14.33 -3.56 -1.49
CA TYR A 21 13.42 -3.90 -0.38
C TYR A 21 13.14 -2.69 0.52
N ARG A 22 14.16 -1.91 0.89
CA ARG A 22 13.97 -0.68 1.71
C ARG A 22 13.16 0.37 0.97
N ALA A 23 13.36 0.52 -0.34
CA ALA A 23 12.57 1.44 -1.17
C ALA A 23 11.10 1.00 -1.20
N MET A 24 10.85 -0.30 -1.38
CA MET A 24 9.51 -0.89 -1.35
C MET A 24 8.82 -0.70 0.00
N VAL A 25 9.51 -0.97 1.12
CA VAL A 25 8.97 -0.74 2.48
C VAL A 25 8.64 0.73 2.70
N LYS A 26 9.49 1.67 2.25
CA LYS A 26 9.21 3.11 2.35
C LYS A 26 7.98 3.51 1.53
N ALA A 27 7.83 2.98 0.33
CA ALA A 27 6.66 3.22 -0.50
C ALA A 27 5.39 2.71 0.21
N LEU A 28 5.44 1.50 0.78
CA LEU A 28 4.34 0.94 1.56
C LEU A 28 3.98 1.81 2.78
N MET A 29 4.98 2.28 3.53
CA MET A 29 4.74 3.18 4.68
C MET A 29 4.10 4.52 4.26
N ALA A 30 4.53 5.08 3.13
CA ALA A 30 3.93 6.30 2.58
C ALA A 30 2.47 6.07 2.18
N THR A 31 2.17 4.94 1.53
CA THR A 31 0.80 4.57 1.18
C THR A 31 -0.07 4.31 2.42
N ASN A 32 0.46 3.64 3.45
CA ASN A 32 -0.23 3.47 4.73
C ASN A 32 -0.56 4.82 5.39
N GLY A 33 0.35 5.79 5.32
CA GLY A 33 0.09 7.16 5.77
C GLY A 33 -1.05 7.84 5.00
N GLN A 34 -1.07 7.66 3.67
CA GLN A 34 -2.16 8.17 2.82
C GLN A 34 -3.51 7.52 3.13
N LEU A 35 -3.53 6.21 3.36
CA LEU A 35 -4.73 5.50 3.81
C LEU A 35 -5.23 6.01 5.16
N GLY A 36 -4.34 6.30 6.11
CA GLY A 36 -4.70 6.93 7.38
C GLY A 36 -5.37 8.29 7.20
N MET A 37 -4.87 9.12 6.28
CA MET A 37 -5.51 10.41 5.94
C MET A 37 -6.88 10.22 5.30
N ILE A 38 -7.03 9.24 4.39
CA ILE A 38 -8.32 8.90 3.77
C ILE A 38 -9.32 8.46 4.84
N GLY A 39 -8.92 7.57 5.75
CA GLY A 39 -9.77 7.12 6.86
C GLY A 39 -10.22 8.27 7.76
N ASN A 40 -9.33 9.22 8.06
CA ASN A 40 -9.68 10.42 8.83
C ASN A 40 -10.71 11.31 8.11
N ASN A 41 -10.56 11.49 6.79
CA ASN A 41 -11.52 12.26 5.99
C ASN A 41 -12.89 11.57 5.94
N LEU A 42 -12.92 10.24 5.77
CA LEU A 42 -14.17 9.47 5.82
C LEU A 42 -14.84 9.54 7.19
N ASN A 43 -14.06 9.55 8.28
CA ASN A 43 -14.57 9.70 9.62
C ASN A 43 -15.18 11.10 9.85
N GLN A 44 -14.52 12.16 9.37
CA GLN A 44 -15.07 13.52 9.42
C GLN A 44 -16.37 13.64 8.63
N LEU A 45 -16.43 13.03 7.44
CA LEU A 45 -17.62 13.01 6.61
C LEU A 45 -18.76 12.28 7.34
N THR A 46 -18.50 11.09 7.90
CA THR A 46 -19.44 10.32 8.74
C THR A 46 -19.97 11.15 9.91
N TRP A 47 -19.08 11.87 10.60
CA TRP A 47 -19.48 12.75 11.70
C TRP A 47 -20.39 13.89 11.23
N HIS A 48 -20.05 14.53 10.09
CA HIS A 48 -20.85 15.61 9.51
C HIS A 48 -22.25 15.11 9.12
N LEU A 49 -22.37 13.89 8.62
CA LEU A 49 -23.64 13.29 8.21
C LEU A 49 -24.52 12.89 9.37
N ASN A 50 -23.93 12.30 10.42
CA ASN A 50 -24.65 12.01 11.65
C ASN A 50 -25.19 13.29 12.30
N LYS A 51 -24.57 14.44 12.04
CA LYS A 51 -24.98 15.73 12.57
C LYS A 51 -25.99 16.48 11.69
N ASP A 52 -25.75 16.54 10.39
CA ASP A 52 -26.45 17.44 9.45
C ASP A 52 -27.39 16.70 8.48
N GLY A 53 -27.44 15.36 8.52
CA GLY A 53 -28.31 14.54 7.69
C GLY A 53 -27.64 13.99 6.42
N ALA A 54 -28.40 13.88 5.33
CA ALA A 54 -28.06 13.07 4.15
C ALA A 54 -26.72 13.42 3.47
N TRP A 55 -26.14 12.43 2.77
CA TRP A 55 -24.88 12.58 2.05
C TRP A 55 -24.94 13.62 0.92
N PRO A 56 -23.98 14.57 0.87
CA PRO A 56 -23.84 15.40 -0.31
C PRO A 56 -23.36 14.53 -1.48
N HIS A 57 -24.11 14.54 -2.58
CA HIS A 57 -23.81 13.78 -3.80
C HIS A 57 -23.50 12.28 -3.55
N PRO A 58 -24.51 11.48 -3.13
CA PRO A 58 -24.32 10.09 -2.67
C PRO A 58 -23.60 9.19 -3.69
N ASP A 59 -23.80 9.39 -4.99
CA ASP A 59 -23.11 8.62 -6.02
C ASP A 59 -21.60 8.90 -6.06
N VAL A 60 -21.20 10.14 -5.80
CA VAL A 60 -19.78 10.54 -5.77
C VAL A 60 -19.10 9.89 -4.57
N VAL A 61 -19.77 9.92 -3.43
CA VAL A 61 -19.32 9.26 -2.20
C VAL A 61 -19.16 7.77 -2.43
N GLN A 62 -20.16 7.11 -3.02
CA GLN A 62 -20.12 5.67 -3.24
C GLN A 62 -18.98 5.27 -4.18
N ARG A 63 -18.75 6.03 -5.26
CA ARG A 63 -17.59 5.82 -6.14
C ARG A 63 -16.25 6.03 -5.44
N LEU A 64 -16.16 7.02 -4.56
CA LEU A 64 -14.96 7.26 -3.77
C LEU A 64 -14.69 6.08 -2.82
N LEU A 65 -15.71 5.60 -2.12
CA LEU A 65 -15.60 4.44 -1.22
C LEU A 65 -15.15 3.19 -1.98
N ALA A 66 -15.75 2.90 -3.15
CA ALA A 66 -15.34 1.77 -3.99
C ALA A 66 -13.89 1.89 -4.47
N ARG A 67 -13.42 3.11 -4.77
CA ARG A 67 -12.02 3.36 -5.14
C ARG A 67 -11.08 3.09 -3.97
N VAL A 68 -11.44 3.51 -2.77
CA VAL A 68 -10.66 3.27 -1.55
C VAL A 68 -10.58 1.77 -1.25
N GLU A 69 -11.70 1.05 -1.34
CA GLU A 69 -11.74 -0.41 -1.14
C GLU A 69 -10.83 -1.14 -2.14
N ALA A 70 -10.89 -0.79 -3.43
CA ALA A 70 -10.02 -1.37 -4.44
C ALA A 70 -8.53 -1.11 -4.16
N SER A 71 -8.17 0.11 -3.76
CA SER A 71 -6.78 0.45 -3.42
C SER A 71 -6.28 -0.27 -2.16
N ILE A 72 -7.14 -0.55 -1.18
CA ILE A 72 -6.79 -1.35 -0.01
C ILE A 72 -6.50 -2.80 -0.44
N ALA A 73 -7.34 -3.39 -1.29
CA ALA A 73 -7.15 -4.75 -1.79
C ALA A 73 -5.84 -4.91 -2.60
N GLU A 74 -5.50 -3.91 -3.42
CA GLU A 74 -4.21 -3.86 -4.11
C GLU A 74 -3.03 -3.84 -3.13
N LEU A 75 -3.17 -3.08 -2.03
CA LEU A 75 -2.15 -3.00 -1.00
C LEU A 75 -1.97 -4.31 -0.23
N ASP A 76 -3.07 -4.95 0.15
CA ASP A 76 -3.06 -6.25 0.82
C ASP A 76 -2.39 -7.31 -0.07
N THR A 77 -2.66 -7.29 -1.37
CA THR A 77 -2.01 -8.17 -2.35
C THR A 77 -0.50 -7.91 -2.41
N ALA A 78 -0.08 -6.64 -2.47
CA ALA A 78 1.34 -6.30 -2.48
C ALA A 78 2.04 -6.73 -1.17
N ILE A 79 1.39 -6.55 -0.02
CA ILE A 79 1.90 -7.01 1.28
C ILE A 79 2.04 -8.53 1.32
N ALA A 80 1.04 -9.27 0.81
CA ALA A 80 1.07 -10.73 0.73
C ALA A 80 2.27 -11.21 -0.12
N GLN A 81 2.49 -10.62 -1.30
CA GLN A 81 3.62 -10.97 -2.16
C GLN A 81 4.99 -10.76 -1.46
N VAL A 82 5.13 -9.70 -0.67
CA VAL A 82 6.36 -9.40 0.07
C VAL A 82 6.57 -10.35 1.26
N THR A 83 5.48 -10.83 1.87
CA THR A 83 5.54 -11.70 3.05
C THR A 83 5.64 -13.18 2.69
N GLU A 84 5.03 -13.62 1.59
CA GLU A 84 5.04 -15.00 1.08
C GLU A 84 6.23 -15.32 0.17
N GLY A 85 6.84 -14.32 -0.48
CA GLY A 85 8.02 -14.47 -1.33
C GLY A 85 9.33 -14.74 -0.58
N ARG A 86 9.26 -15.32 0.62
CA ARG A 86 10.39 -15.59 1.51
C ARG A 86 10.59 -17.08 1.74
#